data_AF-A0A9P0EDD3-F1
#
_entry.id   AF-A0A9P0EDD3-F1
#
_cell.length_a   1.000
_cell.length_b   1.000
_cell.length_c   1.000
_cell.angle_alpha   90.00
_cell.angle_beta   90.00
_cell.angle_gamma   90.00
#
_symmetry.space_group_name_H-M   'P 1'
#
loop_
_entity.id
_entity.type
_entity.pdbx_description
1 polymer ?
#
loop_
_entity_poly.entity_id
_entity_poly.type
_entity_poly.pdbx_seq_one_letter_code
_entity_poly.pdbx_strand_id
1 'polypeptide(L)'
;MQGIINSSWPKGIQNIRDYAGSRELALYGSPWKESYKGNDDSRQLVLKIFEALYDIGWVLHAAADLSKTQTARDLTEALLQSFGYKVSKHGVTREHLEIKLFGYPWEPSGEGTVHMPLMILEMLETLERFGYSMYASVKDQISSEGHDADILVMQRHKNWAPGMPIFHR
;
A
#
# COMPACT_ATOMS: atom_id res chain seq x y z
N MET A 1 -9.58 22.86 10.45
CA MET A 1 -10.11 21.63 9.82
C MET A 1 -11.37 21.08 10.52
N GLN A 2 -11.37 20.80 11.83
CA GLN A 2 -12.56 20.25 12.52
C GLN A 2 -13.82 21.13 12.41
N GLY A 3 -13.70 22.45 12.62
CA GLY A 3 -14.82 23.38 12.49
C GLY A 3 -15.41 23.45 11.07
N ILE A 4 -14.58 23.22 10.05
CA ILE A 4 -14.98 23.23 8.64
C ILE A 4 -15.79 21.98 8.31
N ILE A 5 -15.37 20.83 8.84
CA ILE A 5 -16.10 19.57 8.66
C ILE A 5 -17.47 19.65 9.34
N ASN A 6 -17.54 20.20 10.56
CA ASN A 6 -18.81 20.36 11.27
C ASN A 6 -19.79 21.32 10.57
N SER A 7 -19.30 22.32 9.83
CA SER A 7 -20.16 23.26 9.09
C SER A 7 -20.58 22.76 7.71
N SER A 8 -19.78 21.87 7.09
CA SER A 8 -20.01 21.38 5.72
C SER A 8 -20.61 19.97 5.65
N TRP A 9 -20.55 19.20 6.74
CA TRP A 9 -21.14 17.86 6.82
C TRP A 9 -22.22 17.80 7.90
N PRO A 10 -23.52 17.83 7.55
CA PRO A 10 -24.62 17.91 8.51
C PRO A 10 -24.64 16.78 9.55
N LYS A 11 -24.12 15.60 9.18
CA LYS A 11 -24.07 14.44 10.10
C LYS A 11 -22.93 14.55 11.11
N GLY A 12 -21.94 15.41 10.86
CA GLY A 12 -20.83 15.68 11.77
C GLY A 12 -19.79 14.55 11.87
N ILE A 13 -18.90 14.73 12.85
CA ILE A 13 -17.75 13.86 13.11
C ILE A 13 -18.15 12.79 14.13
N GLN A 14 -17.86 11.54 13.80
CA GLN A 14 -18.10 10.38 14.65
C GLN A 14 -16.94 10.13 15.63
N ASN A 15 -15.71 10.21 15.15
CA ASN A 15 -14.52 9.95 15.97
C ASN A 15 -13.31 10.72 15.42
N ILE A 16 -12.39 11.07 16.31
CA ILE A 16 -11.09 11.64 15.98
C ILE A 16 -10.04 10.82 16.69
N ARG A 17 -9.06 10.30 15.96
CA ARG A 17 -7.95 9.54 16.54
C ARG A 17 -6.64 9.89 15.87
N ASP A 18 -5.56 9.76 16.62
CA ASP A 18 -4.21 9.78 16.05
C ASP A 18 -3.85 8.35 15.61
N TYR A 19 -3.46 8.20 14.35
CA TYR A 19 -3.11 6.91 13.75
C TYR A 19 -1.97 7.10 12.76
N ALA A 20 -0.91 6.30 12.91
CA ALA A 20 0.26 6.32 12.03
C ALA A 20 0.87 7.74 11.81
N GLY A 21 0.96 8.55 12.87
CA GLY A 21 1.50 9.92 12.80
C GLY A 21 0.58 10.93 12.11
N SER A 22 -0.66 10.54 11.80
CA SER A 22 -1.68 11.39 11.20
C SER A 22 -2.91 11.51 12.12
N ARG A 23 -3.70 12.56 11.94
CA ARG A 23 -4.98 12.72 12.65
C ARG A 23 -6.14 12.30 11.76
N GLU A 24 -6.76 11.17 12.08
CA GLU A 24 -7.88 10.61 11.36
C GLU A 24 -9.21 11.10 11.93
N LEU A 25 -10.14 11.44 11.04
CA LEU A 25 -11.50 11.84 11.40
C LEU A 25 -12.50 10.89 10.75
N ALA A 26 -13.22 10.12 11.56
CA ALA A 26 -14.36 9.32 11.11
C ALA A 26 -15.60 10.22 11.08
N LEU A 27 -16.36 10.19 9.99
CA LEU A 27 -17.58 10.99 9.81
C LEU A 27 -18.82 10.11 9.91
N TYR A 28 -19.90 10.64 10.49
CA TYR A 28 -21.17 9.91 10.52
C TYR A 28 -21.73 9.73 9.10
N GLY A 29 -22.24 8.53 8.83
CA GLY A 29 -22.80 8.16 7.53
C GLY A 29 -21.74 7.65 6.56
N SER A 30 -21.91 7.95 5.27
CA SER A 30 -21.00 7.46 4.23
C SER A 30 -20.79 8.55 3.17
N PRO A 31 -20.04 9.63 3.49
CA PRO A 31 -19.84 10.76 2.59
C PRO A 31 -19.22 10.36 1.25
N TRP A 32 -18.40 9.31 1.26
CA TRP A 32 -17.69 8.79 0.07
C TRP A 32 -18.44 7.67 -0.66
N LYS A 33 -19.66 7.32 -0.23
CA LYS A 33 -20.43 6.26 -0.87
C LYS A 33 -21.05 6.78 -2.17
N GLU A 34 -20.89 5.99 -3.23
CA GLU A 34 -21.52 6.28 -4.51
C GLU A 34 -23.04 6.41 -4.35
N SER A 35 -23.58 7.48 -4.92
CA SER A 35 -25.01 7.76 -4.97
C SER A 35 -25.37 8.02 -6.42
N TYR A 36 -26.46 7.43 -6.90
CA TYR A 36 -26.92 7.57 -8.29
C TYR A 36 -27.23 9.02 -8.71
N LYS A 37 -27.48 9.92 -7.75
CA LYS A 37 -27.64 11.37 -7.95
C LYS A 37 -26.44 12.18 -7.41
N GLY A 38 -25.44 11.50 -6.87
CA GLY A 38 -24.43 12.07 -6.01
C GLY A 38 -24.99 12.57 -4.68
N ASN A 39 -24.16 13.25 -3.92
CA ASN A 39 -24.51 13.89 -2.66
C ASN A 39 -23.85 15.27 -2.61
N ASP A 40 -24.67 16.32 -2.60
CA ASP A 40 -24.18 17.70 -2.64
C ASP A 40 -23.46 18.08 -1.35
N ASP A 41 -23.90 17.56 -0.20
CA ASP A 41 -23.19 17.74 1.07
C ASP A 41 -21.80 17.10 1.01
N SER A 42 -21.67 15.94 0.36
CA SER A 42 -20.36 15.30 0.17
C SER A 42 -19.44 16.14 -0.72
N ARG A 43 -19.97 16.73 -1.80
CA ARG A 43 -19.21 17.60 -2.71
C ARG A 43 -18.77 18.88 -2.00
N GLN A 44 -19.68 19.51 -1.26
CA GLN A 44 -19.41 20.71 -0.47
C GLN A 44 -18.36 20.45 0.61
N LEU A 45 -18.43 19.30 1.29
CA LEU A 45 -17.42 18.88 2.26
C LEU A 45 -16.02 18.82 1.62
N VAL A 46 -15.87 18.17 0.46
CA VAL A 46 -14.57 18.08 -0.23
C VAL A 46 -14.07 19.47 -0.65
N LEU A 47 -14.93 20.30 -1.22
CA LEU A 47 -14.58 21.66 -1.62
C LEU A 47 -14.08 22.49 -0.44
N LYS A 48 -14.79 22.43 0.70
CA LYS A 48 -14.40 23.16 1.91
C LYS A 48 -13.09 22.64 2.53
N ILE A 49 -12.80 21.34 2.40
CA ILE A 49 -11.49 20.80 2.79
C ILE A 49 -10.39 21.35 1.88
N PHE A 50 -10.59 21.39 0.56
CA PHE A 50 -9.60 21.93 -0.37
C PHE A 50 -9.38 23.44 -0.22
N GLU A 51 -10.43 24.22 -0.01
CA GLU A 51 -10.34 25.65 0.31
C GLU A 51 -9.46 25.87 1.56
N ALA A 52 -9.72 25.11 2.62
CA ALA A 52 -8.94 25.20 3.85
C ALA A 52 -7.47 24.81 3.67
N LEU A 53 -7.18 23.81 2.84
CA LEU A 53 -5.83 23.36 2.52
C LEU A 53 -5.10 24.43 1.69
N TYR A 54 -5.80 25.03 0.73
CA TYR A 54 -5.26 26.12 -0.08
C TYR A 54 -4.89 27.34 0.77
N ASP A 55 -5.74 27.73 1.73
CA ASP A 55 -5.48 28.85 2.64
C ASP A 55 -4.23 28.65 3.51
N ILE A 56 -3.85 27.39 3.79
CA ILE A 56 -2.62 27.05 4.52
C ILE A 56 -1.45 26.70 3.58
N GLY A 57 -1.56 27.02 2.29
CA GLY A 57 -0.48 26.95 1.30
C GLY A 57 -0.41 25.66 0.48
N TRP A 58 -1.40 24.77 0.56
CA TRP A 58 -1.41 23.52 -0.19
C TRP A 58 -2.14 23.67 -1.53
N VAL A 59 -1.50 23.29 -2.62
CA VAL A 59 -2.10 23.35 -3.96
C VAL A 59 -2.49 21.95 -4.43
N LEU A 60 -3.74 21.78 -4.86
CA LEU A 60 -4.21 20.54 -5.47
C LEU A 60 -3.60 20.39 -6.87
N HIS A 61 -2.65 19.49 -7.03
CA HIS A 61 -2.00 19.23 -8.33
C HIS A 61 -2.74 18.21 -9.20
N ALA A 62 -3.33 17.18 -8.59
CA ALA A 62 -4.04 16.12 -9.30
C ALA A 62 -5.07 15.44 -8.40
N ALA A 63 -6.14 14.94 -9.01
CA ALA A 63 -7.04 13.98 -8.38
C ALA A 63 -6.69 12.58 -8.90
N ALA A 64 -6.31 11.68 -7.99
CA ALA A 64 -6.03 10.28 -8.33
C ALA A 64 -7.09 9.39 -7.70
N ASP A 65 -7.73 8.56 -8.53
CA ASP A 65 -8.58 7.48 -8.02
C ASP A 65 -7.67 6.34 -7.53
N LEU A 66 -7.54 6.21 -6.22
CA LEU A 66 -6.80 5.12 -5.57
C LEU A 66 -7.66 3.87 -5.40
N SER A 67 -8.94 3.90 -5.79
CA SER A 67 -9.80 2.74 -5.72
C SER A 67 -9.49 1.79 -6.89
N LYS A 68 -8.76 0.72 -6.55
CA LYS A 68 -8.42 -0.39 -7.45
C LYS A 68 -7.52 0.02 -8.62
N THR A 69 -6.22 0.17 -8.34
CA THR A 69 -5.25 -0.16 -9.38
C THR A 69 -5.33 -1.68 -9.60
N GLN A 70 -5.95 -2.10 -10.71
CA GLN A 70 -5.98 -3.50 -11.17
C GLN A 70 -4.59 -4.15 -10.99
N THR A 71 -3.53 -3.36 -11.23
CA THR A 71 -2.14 -3.76 -11.03
C THR A 71 -1.75 -4.21 -9.62
N ALA A 72 -2.30 -3.61 -8.55
CA ALA A 72 -1.94 -4.00 -7.18
C ALA A 72 -2.52 -5.38 -6.83
N ARG A 73 -3.76 -5.64 -7.30
CA ARG A 73 -4.38 -6.95 -7.20
C ARG A 73 -3.65 -7.99 -8.04
N ASP A 74 -3.33 -7.68 -9.28
CA ASP A 74 -2.61 -8.60 -10.18
C ASP A 74 -1.22 -8.96 -9.62
N LEU A 75 -0.49 -7.98 -9.06
CA LEU A 75 0.80 -8.22 -8.39
C LEU A 75 0.62 -9.13 -7.17
N THR A 76 -0.43 -8.92 -6.39
CA THR A 76 -0.74 -9.73 -5.20
C THR A 76 -1.00 -11.17 -5.60
N GLU A 77 -1.86 -11.40 -6.60
CA GLU A 77 -2.16 -12.73 -7.12
C GLU A 77 -0.92 -13.40 -7.70
N ALA A 78 -0.08 -12.67 -8.43
CA ALA A 78 1.17 -13.19 -9.00
C ALA A 78 2.19 -13.60 -7.92
N LEU A 79 2.36 -12.80 -6.86
CA LEU A 79 3.25 -13.15 -5.74
C LEU A 79 2.74 -14.37 -4.98
N LEU A 80 1.44 -14.46 -4.72
CA LEU A 80 0.87 -15.65 -4.09
C LEU A 80 1.06 -16.89 -4.97
N GLN A 81 0.95 -16.74 -6.29
CA GLN A 81 1.19 -17.81 -7.24
C GLN A 81 2.66 -18.22 -7.33
N SER A 82 3.61 -17.26 -7.24
CA SER A 82 5.05 -17.56 -7.29
C SER A 82 5.49 -18.39 -6.09
N PHE A 83 4.99 -18.07 -4.90
CA PHE A 83 5.27 -18.87 -3.70
C PHE A 83 4.46 -20.17 -3.64
N GLY A 84 3.26 -20.19 -4.25
CA GLY A 84 2.45 -21.38 -4.46
C GLY A 84 2.14 -22.13 -3.16
N TYR A 85 2.40 -23.45 -3.15
CA TYR A 85 2.13 -24.33 -2.01
C TYR A 85 2.94 -23.97 -0.75
N LYS A 86 3.98 -23.14 -0.87
CA LYS A 86 4.79 -22.67 0.27
C LYS A 86 4.02 -21.67 1.11
N VAL A 87 2.95 -21.04 0.59
CA VAL A 87 2.12 -20.10 1.34
C VAL A 87 1.26 -20.85 2.36
N SER A 88 1.53 -20.59 3.65
CA SER A 88 0.75 -21.11 4.77
C SER A 88 -0.48 -20.25 5.06
N LYS A 89 -0.31 -18.92 5.02
CA LYS A 89 -1.36 -17.94 5.26
C LYS A 89 -0.99 -16.65 4.55
N HIS A 90 -1.97 -15.86 4.13
CA HIS A 90 -1.74 -14.50 3.66
C HIS A 90 -2.83 -13.55 4.19
N GLY A 91 -2.49 -12.25 4.23
CA GLY A 91 -3.40 -11.17 4.57
C GLY A 91 -3.18 -10.01 3.59
N VAL A 92 -4.26 -9.44 3.08
CA VAL A 92 -4.21 -8.30 2.16
C VAL A 92 -4.95 -7.14 2.80
N THR A 93 -4.28 -6.01 2.94
CA THR A 93 -4.89 -4.74 3.33
C THR A 93 -4.82 -3.75 2.17
N ARG A 94 -5.24 -2.50 2.40
CA ARG A 94 -5.07 -1.43 1.41
C ARG A 94 -3.60 -1.01 1.25
N GLU A 95 -2.77 -1.25 2.26
CA GLU A 95 -1.41 -0.70 2.34
C GLU A 95 -0.33 -1.77 2.16
N HIS A 96 -0.61 -3.02 2.51
CA HIS A 96 0.37 -4.08 2.45
C HIS A 96 -0.23 -5.46 2.17
N LEU A 97 0.63 -6.35 1.69
CA LEU A 97 0.41 -7.79 1.58
C LEU A 97 1.34 -8.48 2.57
N GLU A 98 0.78 -9.26 3.48
CA GLU A 98 1.53 -10.15 4.37
C GLU A 98 1.41 -11.58 3.87
N ILE A 99 2.56 -12.27 3.74
CA ILE A 99 2.61 -13.67 3.35
C ILE A 99 3.40 -14.43 4.41
N LYS A 100 2.75 -15.42 5.02
CA LYS A 100 3.38 -16.41 5.89
C LYS A 100 3.67 -17.66 5.09
N LEU A 101 4.93 -18.07 5.06
CA LEU A 101 5.36 -19.31 4.42
C LEU A 101 5.43 -20.47 5.41
N PHE A 102 5.32 -21.71 4.93
CA PHE A 102 5.52 -22.90 5.75
C PHE A 102 7.00 -23.07 6.15
N GLY A 103 7.22 -23.56 7.36
CA GLY A 103 8.56 -23.88 7.88
C GLY A 103 9.40 -22.64 8.21
N TYR A 104 10.71 -22.78 8.03
CA TYR A 104 11.72 -21.75 8.31
C TYR A 104 12.46 -21.39 7.02
N PRO A 105 11.80 -20.68 6.08
CA PRO A 105 12.35 -20.44 4.74
C PRO A 105 13.62 -19.59 4.73
N TRP A 106 13.87 -18.87 5.82
CA TRP A 106 15.04 -17.99 6.01
C TRP A 106 16.17 -18.68 6.79
N GLU A 107 15.95 -19.88 7.33
CA GLU A 107 16.97 -20.62 8.06
C GLU A 107 17.69 -21.59 7.12
N PRO A 108 19.03 -21.50 7.00
CA PRO A 108 19.79 -22.47 6.25
C PRO A 108 19.75 -23.82 6.99
N SER A 109 19.06 -24.81 6.44
CA SER A 109 19.06 -26.17 6.98
C SER A 109 19.35 -27.19 5.87
N GLY A 110 20.34 -28.07 6.09
CA GLY A 110 20.68 -29.18 5.19
C GLY A 110 20.93 -28.77 3.73
N GLU A 111 20.36 -29.52 2.78
CA GLU A 111 20.34 -29.19 1.33
C GLU A 111 19.47 -27.96 0.98
N GLY A 112 18.83 -27.33 1.99
CA GLY A 112 17.95 -26.18 1.88
C GLY A 112 18.62 -24.84 1.56
N THR A 113 19.96 -24.75 1.59
CA THR A 113 20.69 -23.48 1.41
C THR A 113 20.41 -22.80 0.06
N VAL A 114 20.13 -23.56 -0.99
CA VAL A 114 19.77 -23.01 -2.32
C VAL A 114 18.31 -22.55 -2.41
N HIS A 115 17.44 -22.96 -1.49
CA HIS A 115 16.00 -22.66 -1.55
C HIS A 115 15.70 -21.19 -1.28
N MET A 116 16.44 -20.55 -0.36
CA MET A 116 16.25 -19.14 -0.03
C MET A 116 16.63 -18.23 -1.21
N PRO A 117 17.83 -18.35 -1.83
CA PRO A 117 18.18 -17.55 -2.99
C PRO A 117 17.21 -17.72 -4.16
N LEU A 118 16.76 -18.95 -4.44
CA LEU A 118 15.80 -19.21 -5.51
C LEU A 118 14.44 -18.56 -5.23
N MET A 119 13.96 -18.62 -3.98
CA MET A 119 12.70 -18.00 -3.59
C MET A 119 12.74 -16.47 -3.69
N ILE A 120 13.86 -15.85 -3.27
CA ILE A 120 14.07 -14.41 -3.46
C ILE A 120 14.11 -14.08 -4.95
N LEU A 121 14.82 -14.85 -5.77
CA LEU A 121 14.86 -14.63 -7.22
C LEU A 121 13.48 -14.75 -7.88
N GLU A 122 12.67 -15.75 -7.51
CA GLU A 122 11.27 -15.89 -7.97
C GLU A 122 10.43 -14.65 -7.61
N MET A 123 10.61 -14.12 -6.39
CA MET A 123 9.94 -12.92 -5.94
C MET A 123 10.40 -11.68 -6.72
N LEU A 124 11.71 -11.51 -6.91
CA LEU A 124 12.31 -10.40 -7.65
C LEU A 124 11.85 -10.41 -9.12
N GLU A 125 11.88 -11.58 -9.77
CA GLU A 125 11.40 -11.75 -11.14
C GLU A 125 9.91 -11.37 -11.25
N THR A 126 9.10 -11.79 -10.28
CA THR A 126 7.68 -11.42 -10.23
C THR A 126 7.53 -9.90 -10.12
N LEU A 127 8.25 -9.25 -9.21
CA LEU A 127 8.23 -7.80 -9.05
C LEU A 127 8.67 -7.06 -10.33
N GLU A 128 9.68 -7.58 -11.04
CA GLU A 128 10.14 -7.03 -12.32
C GLU A 128 9.08 -7.12 -13.41
N ARG A 129 8.31 -8.21 -13.48
CA ARG A 129 7.16 -8.32 -14.40
C ARG A 129 6.06 -7.29 -14.13
N PHE A 130 6.09 -6.61 -12.99
CA PHE A 130 5.17 -5.52 -12.63
C PHE A 130 5.84 -4.13 -12.60
N GLY A 131 7.04 -4.01 -13.16
CA GLY A 131 7.72 -2.74 -13.33
C GLY A 131 8.53 -2.28 -12.12
N TYR A 132 8.83 -3.18 -11.18
CA TYR A 132 9.67 -2.88 -10.02
C TYR A 132 11.12 -3.28 -10.27
N SER A 133 12.06 -2.53 -9.71
CA SER A 133 13.47 -2.89 -9.65
C SER A 133 13.99 -2.71 -8.23
N MET A 134 14.91 -3.58 -7.81
CA MET A 134 15.55 -3.46 -6.51
C MET A 134 16.50 -2.25 -6.51
N TYR A 135 16.29 -1.34 -5.57
CA TYR A 135 17.13 -0.16 -5.37
C TYR A 135 18.20 -0.40 -4.31
N ALA A 136 17.82 -1.03 -3.20
CA ALA A 136 18.73 -1.33 -2.09
C ALA A 136 18.27 -2.55 -1.29
N SER A 137 19.22 -3.16 -0.59
CA SER A 137 18.96 -4.11 0.50
C SER A 137 19.56 -3.53 1.78
N VAL A 138 18.78 -3.53 2.86
CA VAL A 138 19.15 -2.98 4.16
C VAL A 138 18.91 -4.05 5.22
N LYS A 139 19.90 -4.29 6.07
CA LYS A 139 19.75 -5.17 7.22
C LYS A 139 19.19 -4.40 8.40
N ASP A 140 18.01 -4.76 8.88
CA ASP A 140 17.43 -4.17 10.08
C ASP A 140 17.96 -4.89 11.32
N GLN A 141 18.73 -4.15 12.13
CA GLN A 141 19.28 -4.61 13.41
C GLN A 141 18.52 -4.00 14.60
N ILE A 142 17.43 -3.26 14.37
CA ILE A 142 16.80 -2.37 15.35
C ILE A 142 15.63 -3.05 16.09
N SER A 143 15.21 -4.26 15.69
CA SER A 143 14.12 -4.95 16.39
C SER A 143 14.54 -5.33 17.82
N SER A 144 13.81 -4.81 18.82
CA SER A 144 14.02 -5.14 20.23
C SER A 144 13.67 -6.59 20.59
N GLU A 145 13.17 -7.36 19.63
CA GLU A 145 12.72 -8.74 19.78
C GLU A 145 13.74 -9.79 19.29
N GLY A 146 14.94 -9.38 18.87
CA GLY A 146 16.06 -10.31 18.59
C GLY A 146 15.93 -11.10 17.29
N HIS A 147 15.02 -10.69 16.39
CA HIS A 147 14.92 -11.26 15.05
C HIS A 147 15.52 -10.27 14.03
N ASP A 148 16.61 -10.69 13.38
CA ASP A 148 17.18 -9.98 12.23
C ASP A 148 16.18 -10.02 11.06
N ALA A 149 15.96 -8.89 10.40
CA ALA A 149 15.13 -8.80 9.20
C ALA A 149 15.89 -8.14 8.05
N ASP A 150 15.69 -8.67 6.84
CA ASP A 150 16.19 -8.06 5.61
C ASP A 150 15.10 -7.20 4.98
N ILE A 151 15.44 -5.94 4.69
CA ILE A 151 14.55 -4.98 4.04
C ILE A 151 15.02 -4.79 2.60
N LEU A 152 14.18 -5.18 1.64
CA LEU A 152 14.39 -4.93 0.21
C LEU A 152 13.60 -3.70 -0.22
N VAL A 153 14.30 -2.66 -0.68
CA VAL A 153 13.69 -1.43 -1.18
C VAL A 153 13.50 -1.55 -2.69
N MET A 154 12.25 -1.49 -3.13
CA MET A 154 11.85 -1.60 -4.54
C MET A 154 11.39 -0.25 -5.09
N GLN A 155 11.76 0.04 -6.34
CA GLN A 155 11.32 1.23 -7.06
C GLN A 155 10.50 0.82 -8.29
N ARG A 156 9.28 1.37 -8.41
CA ARG A 156 8.47 1.19 -9.61
C ARG A 156 8.80 2.24 -10.67
N HIS A 157 9.00 1.80 -11.90
CA HIS A 157 9.26 2.68 -13.05
C HIS A 157 8.00 3.49 -13.43
N LYS A 158 8.12 4.82 -13.47
CA LYS A 158 6.96 5.74 -13.66
C LYS A 158 6.19 5.52 -14.97
N ASN A 159 6.87 5.08 -16.03
CA ASN A 159 6.30 4.94 -17.37
C ASN A 159 6.19 3.46 -17.81
N TRP A 160 6.30 2.53 -16.86
CA TRP A 160 6.22 1.11 -17.18
C TRP A 160 4.78 0.68 -17.45
N ALA A 161 4.60 -0.16 -18.47
CA ALA A 161 3.36 -0.84 -18.79
C ALA A 161 3.60 -2.36 -18.94
N PRO A 162 2.59 -3.21 -18.72
CA PRO A 162 2.73 -4.65 -18.86
C PRO A 162 3.35 -5.05 -20.21
N GLY A 163 4.36 -5.92 -20.15
CA GLY A 163 5.12 -6.38 -21.32
C GLY A 163 6.30 -5.49 -21.73
N MET A 164 6.49 -4.32 -21.11
CA MET A 164 7.70 -3.52 -21.33
C MET A 164 8.89 -4.12 -20.57
N PRO A 165 10.09 -4.16 -21.19
CA PRO A 165 11.30 -4.60 -20.52
C PRO A 165 11.70 -3.64 -19.40
N ILE A 166 12.33 -4.17 -18.36
CA ILE A 166 13.00 -3.37 -17.33
C ILE A 166 14.47 -3.19 -17.74
N PHE A 167 14.91 -1.94 -17.75
CA PHE A 167 16.31 -1.61 -17.95
C PHE A 167 16.93 -1.26 -16.60
N HIS A 168 17.85 -2.11 -16.14
CA HIS A 168 18.70 -1.78 -14.99
C HIS A 168 19.70 -0.70 -15.43
N ARG A 169 19.83 0.36 -14.62
CA ARG A 169 20.84 1.41 -14.83
C ARG A 169 22.08 1.15 -14.00
#